data_AF-A0A8C3R5A2-F1
#
_entry.id   AF-A0A8C3R5A2-F1
#
_cell.length_a   1.000
_cell.length_b   1.000
_cell.length_c   1.000
_cell.angle_alpha   90.00
_cell.angle_beta   90.00
_cell.angle_gamma   90.00
#
_symmetry.space_group_name_H-M   'P 1'
#
loop_
_entity.id
_entity.type
_entity.pdbx_description
1 polymer ?
#
loop_
_entity_poly.entity_id
_entity_poly.type
_entity_poly.pdbx_seq_one_letter_code
_entity_poly.pdbx_strand_id
1 'polypeptide(L)'
;MVAWIFQLLASVSRLNNGSMALIVVQNTSRTEFVKHLKRYTSVKNQFNFPFVETYTVQEVKVQPRLKSGPDAKENVCLNAEGNYPWNIDGDLMKEASEVHVRVHPQLIDLYGVNTDDLESSQVTCNCI
;
A
#
# COMPACT_ATOMS: atom_id res chain seq x y z
N MET A 1 7.00 15.54 -0.80
CA MET A 1 6.63 14.45 -1.74
C MET A 1 6.12 13.32 -0.88
N VAL A 2 4.80 13.14 -0.79
CA VAL A 2 4.22 12.05 0.00
C VAL A 2 4.02 10.91 -0.98
N ALA A 3 4.93 9.93 -0.95
CA ALA A 3 4.77 8.70 -1.69
C ALA A 3 3.73 7.86 -0.94
N TRP A 4 2.47 7.94 -1.34
CA TRP A 4 1.43 7.02 -0.89
C TRP A 4 1.54 5.76 -1.73
N ILE A 5 2.32 4.77 -1.26
CA ILE A 5 2.34 3.45 -1.88
C ILE A 5 1.22 2.64 -1.23
N PHE A 6 0.04 2.64 -1.85
CA PHE A 6 -0.91 1.54 -1.66
C PHE A 6 -0.44 0.38 -2.54
N GLN A 7 0.53 -0.40 -2.07
CA GLN A 7 0.83 -1.70 -2.66
C GLN A 7 0.20 -2.74 -1.76
N LEU A 8 -0.82 -3.44 -2.27
CA LEU A 8 -1.25 -4.71 -1.70
C LEU A 8 -0.08 -5.69 -1.84
N LEU A 9 0.75 -5.77 -0.81
CA LEU A 9 1.80 -6.78 -0.71
C LEU A 9 1.20 -7.98 0.00
N ALA A 10 1.06 -9.07 -0.76
CA ALA A 10 0.52 -10.36 -0.34
C ALA A 10 1.21 -10.95 0.91
N SER A 11 2.37 -10.43 1.32
CA SER A 11 3.10 -10.90 2.50
C SER A 11 2.47 -10.50 3.84
N VAL A 12 1.48 -9.59 3.88
CA VAL A 12 0.93 -9.07 5.14
C VAL A 12 -0.56 -9.39 5.34
N SER A 13 -1.29 -9.81 4.32
CA SER A 13 -2.73 -10.07 4.44
C SER A 13 -3.15 -11.29 3.63
N ARG A 14 -3.63 -12.33 4.32
CA ARG A 14 -4.47 -13.35 3.68
C ARG A 14 -5.69 -12.63 3.10
N LEU A 15 -6.01 -12.89 1.83
CA LEU A 15 -7.11 -12.22 1.12
C LEU A 15 -8.47 -12.37 1.82
N ASN A 16 -8.63 -13.38 2.68
CA ASN A 16 -9.89 -13.71 3.36
C ASN A 16 -9.99 -13.23 4.82
N ASN A 17 -8.99 -12.52 5.36
CA ASN A 17 -9.00 -12.14 6.77
C ASN A 17 -9.87 -10.91 7.08
N GLY A 18 -10.53 -10.33 6.07
CA GLY A 18 -11.43 -9.19 6.23
C GLY A 18 -10.74 -7.89 6.64
N SER A 19 -9.44 -7.74 6.34
CA SER A 19 -8.66 -6.55 6.65
C SER A 19 -7.75 -6.13 5.50
N MET A 20 -7.26 -4.90 5.54
CA MET A 20 -6.28 -4.36 4.61
C MET A 20 -5.07 -3.80 5.36
N ALA A 21 -3.91 -3.84 4.70
CA ALA A 21 -2.72 -3.18 5.18
C ALA A 21 -2.73 -1.69 4.77
N LEU A 22 -2.57 -0.80 5.74
CA LEU A 22 -2.32 0.62 5.53
C LEU A 22 -0.86 0.91 5.85
N ILE A 23 -0.11 1.38 4.86
CA ILE A 23 1.31 1.74 5.00
C ILE A 23 1.43 3.26 4.87
N VAL A 24 1.94 3.91 5.90
CA VAL A 24 2.12 5.36 5.95
C VAL A 24 3.61 5.66 5.95
N VAL A 25 4.06 6.43 4.96
CA VAL A 25 5.46 6.84 4.84
C VAL A 25 5.55 8.33 5.17
N GLN A 26 6.20 8.64 6.30
CA GLN A 26 6.45 10.01 6.73
C GLN A 26 7.53 10.68 5.88
N ASN A 27 7.63 12.01 5.99
CA ASN A 27 8.66 12.76 5.27
C ASN A 27 10.06 12.33 5.73
N THR A 28 10.91 11.99 4.77
CA THR A 28 12.26 11.47 5.03
C THR A 28 13.24 12.00 3.98
N SER A 29 14.54 11.82 4.20
CA SER A 29 15.55 12.22 3.21
C SER A 29 15.49 11.33 1.96
N ARG A 30 15.91 11.85 0.80
CA ARG A 30 16.00 11.07 -0.44
C ARG A 30 16.86 9.80 -0.27
N THR A 31 17.95 9.89 0.49
CA THR A 31 18.85 8.77 0.75
C THR A 31 18.15 7.66 1.55
N GLU A 32 17.43 8.03 2.61
CA GLU A 32 16.65 7.09 3.41
C GLU A 32 15.50 6.48 2.60
N PHE A 33 14.83 7.28 1.76
CA PHE A 33 13.79 6.77 0.86
C PHE A 33 14.34 5.75 -0.15
N VAL A 34 15.50 6.02 -0.77
CA VAL A 34 16.15 5.06 -1.67
C VAL A 34 16.56 3.77 -0.94
N LYS A 35 17.01 3.86 0.33
CA LYS A 35 17.27 2.66 1.15
C LYS A 35 16.01 1.84 1.38
N HIS A 36 14.87 2.50 1.61
CA HIS A 36 13.57 1.83 1.71
C HIS A 36 13.19 1.12 0.40
N LEU A 37 13.30 1.78 -0.76
CA LEU A 37 13.03 1.16 -2.06
C LEU A 37 13.92 -0.06 -2.34
N LYS A 38 15.21 0.02 -2.02
CA LYS A 38 16.14 -1.12 -2.19
C LYS A 38 15.82 -2.30 -1.28
N ARG A 39 15.06 -2.10 -0.20
CA ARG A 39 14.72 -3.19 0.72
C ARG A 39 13.70 -4.17 0.11
N TYR A 40 12.92 -3.75 -0.89
CA TYR A 40 11.96 -4.62 -1.57
C TYR A 40 12.61 -5.79 -2.33
N THR A 41 13.91 -5.71 -2.66
CA THR A 41 14.64 -6.81 -3.31
C THR A 41 15.33 -7.72 -2.30
N SER A 42 15.02 -7.61 -1.01
CA SER A 42 15.68 -8.33 0.08
C SER A 42 14.67 -9.19 0.86
N VAL A 43 15.16 -10.23 1.52
CA VAL A 43 14.38 -11.07 2.46
C VAL A 43 14.08 -10.38 3.81
N LYS A 44 14.68 -9.22 4.06
CA LYS A 44 14.49 -8.46 5.30
C LYS A 44 13.17 -7.70 5.26
N ASN A 45 12.53 -7.52 6.43
CA ASN A 45 11.31 -6.72 6.55
C ASN A 45 11.48 -5.33 5.86
N GLN A 46 10.64 -5.10 4.85
CA GLN A 46 10.65 -3.91 4.00
C GLN A 46 10.11 -2.64 4.68
N PHE A 47 9.33 -2.80 5.75
CA PHE A 47 8.69 -1.71 6.48
C PHE A 47 9.42 -1.32 7.76
N ASN A 48 10.51 -2.00 8.13
CA ASN A 48 11.26 -1.69 9.34
C ASN A 48 12.18 -0.47 9.16
N PHE A 49 11.57 0.71 9.06
CA PHE A 49 12.21 2.01 9.01
C PHE A 49 11.49 2.98 9.95
N PRO A 50 12.19 3.91 10.62
CA PRO A 50 11.57 4.80 11.63
C PRO A 50 10.57 5.80 11.05
N PHE A 51 10.55 5.97 9.73
CA PHE A 51 9.62 6.85 9.00
C PHE A 51 8.50 6.08 8.29
N VAL A 52 8.38 4.76 8.53
CA VAL A 52 7.34 3.91 7.94
C VAL A 52 6.50 3.32 9.06
N GLU A 53 5.19 3.56 8.99
CA GLU A 53 4.20 3.00 9.89
C GLU A 53 3.31 2.03 9.12
N THR A 54 2.92 0.93 9.77
CA THR A 54 2.05 -0.09 9.18
C THR A 54 0.90 -0.41 10.11
N TYR A 55 -0.32 -0.39 9.56
CA TYR A 55 -1.54 -0.70 10.28
C TYR A 55 -2.32 -1.79 9.55
N THR A 56 -3.05 -2.60 10.30
CA THR A 56 -4.09 -3.48 9.74
C THR A 56 -5.43 -2.84 10.09
N VAL A 57 -6.21 -2.47 9.08
CA VAL A 57 -7.46 -1.72 9.23
C VAL A 57 -8.57 -2.36 8.42
N GLN A 58 -9.82 -2.06 8.77
CA GLN A 58 -10.99 -2.46 7.97
C GLN A 58 -11.58 -1.29 7.19
N GLU A 59 -11.31 -0.07 7.64
CA GLU A 59 -11.86 1.15 7.09
C GLU A 59 -10.89 2.30 7.33
N VAL A 60 -10.70 3.17 6.34
CA VAL A 60 -9.86 4.36 6.47
C VAL A 60 -10.41 5.50 5.62
N LYS A 61 -10.36 6.71 6.18
CA LYS A 61 -10.69 7.94 5.49
C LYS A 61 -9.44 8.80 5.35
N VAL A 62 -9.10 9.19 4.13
CA VAL A 62 -7.90 9.95 3.81
C VAL A 62 -8.26 11.25 3.11
N GLN A 63 -7.74 12.35 3.64
CA GLN A 63 -7.93 13.70 3.11
C GLN A 63 -6.57 14.44 3.01
N PRO A 64 -6.27 15.10 1.89
CA PRO A 64 -5.13 15.97 1.74
C PRO A 64 -5.21 17.12 2.75
N ARG A 65 -4.08 17.48 3.36
CA ARG A 65 -4.03 18.64 4.27
C ARG A 65 -4.09 19.94 3.46
N LEU A 66 -5.14 20.73 3.67
CA LEU A 66 -5.22 22.12 3.22
C LEU A 66 -4.31 22.98 4.10
N LYS A 67 -3.31 23.66 3.52
CA LYS A 67 -2.52 24.67 4.25
C LYS A 67 -3.28 26.00 4.22
N SER A 68 -3.98 26.35 5.29
CA SER A 68 -4.56 27.69 5.49
C SER A 68 -3.60 28.56 6.32
N GLY A 69 -2.76 29.36 5.67
CA GLY A 69 -1.87 30.32 6.34
C GLY A 69 -1.60 31.55 5.46
N PRO A 70 -1.34 32.73 6.06
CA PRO A 70 -1.21 34.00 5.33
C PRO A 70 0.04 34.10 4.41
N ASP A 71 1.02 33.20 4.56
CA ASP A 71 2.16 33.05 3.63
C ASP A 71 1.81 32.14 2.44
N ALA A 72 0.61 32.29 1.88
CA ALA A 72 0.13 31.57 0.71
C ALA A 72 0.74 32.07 -0.62
N LYS A 73 2.03 32.45 -0.60
CA LYS A 73 2.80 32.60 -1.84
C LYS A 73 3.40 31.24 -2.18
N GLU A 74 2.73 30.59 -3.12
CA GLU A 74 3.24 29.48 -3.93
C GLU A 74 3.55 28.18 -3.17
N ASN A 75 2.50 27.52 -2.69
CA ASN A 75 2.43 26.06 -2.79
C ASN A 75 1.04 25.70 -3.30
N VAL A 76 0.76 26.16 -4.52
CA VAL A 76 -0.33 25.63 -5.34
C VAL A 76 0.08 24.21 -5.72
N CYS A 77 -0.28 23.24 -4.88
CA CYS A 77 -0.24 21.83 -5.28
C CYS A 77 -1.60 21.16 -5.10
N LEU A 78 -2.67 21.97 -4.97
CA LEU A 78 -4.04 21.47 -4.87
C LEU A 78 -4.95 21.94 -6.01
N ASN A 79 -4.53 22.96 -6.79
CA ASN A 79 -5.36 23.55 -7.84
C ASN A 79 -4.65 23.63 -9.20
N ALA A 80 -3.68 22.76 -9.47
CA ALA A 80 -3.22 22.56 -10.84
C ALA A 80 -4.19 21.55 -11.49
N GLU A 81 -4.90 21.98 -12.52
CA GLU A 81 -5.65 21.10 -13.42
C GLU A 81 -4.77 19.87 -13.74
N GLY A 82 -5.21 18.67 -13.32
CA GLY A 82 -4.47 17.42 -13.52
C GLY A 82 -3.72 16.85 -12.32
N ASN A 83 -3.87 17.37 -11.09
CA ASN A 83 -3.37 16.70 -9.90
C ASN A 83 -4.36 15.60 -9.45
N TYR A 84 -4.08 14.35 -9.85
CA TYR A 84 -4.85 13.16 -9.51
C TYR A 84 -4.09 12.37 -8.45
N PRO A 85 -4.30 12.66 -7.15
CA PRO A 85 -3.41 12.17 -6.09
C PRO A 85 -3.60 10.69 -5.78
N TRP A 86 -4.65 10.06 -6.32
CA TRP A 86 -5.02 8.68 -6.01
C TRP A 86 -4.82 7.79 -7.23
N ASN A 87 -3.98 6.78 -7.05
CA ASN A 87 -3.83 5.65 -7.97
C ASN A 87 -4.61 4.46 -7.39
N ILE A 88 -5.59 3.96 -8.15
CA ILE A 88 -6.41 2.78 -7.79
C ILE A 88 -6.12 1.70 -8.82
N ASP A 89 -5.47 0.62 -8.41
CA ASP A 89 -5.12 -0.53 -9.27
C ASP A 89 -4.41 -0.19 -10.61
N GLY A 90 -3.74 0.97 -10.66
CA GLY A 90 -3.00 1.45 -11.84
C GLY A 90 -3.67 2.60 -12.58
N ASP A 91 -4.92 2.94 -12.24
CA ASP A 91 -5.67 4.05 -12.83
C ASP A 91 -5.65 5.29 -11.93
N LEU A 92 -5.52 6.47 -12.55
CA LEU A 92 -5.53 7.76 -11.86
C LEU A 92 -6.95 8.29 -11.69
N MET A 93 -7.35 8.55 -10.44
CA MET A 93 -8.68 9.08 -10.11
C MET A 93 -8.73 10.60 -10.27
N LYS A 94 -9.66 11.09 -11.09
CA LYS A 94 -9.58 12.47 -11.60
C LYS A 94 -10.21 13.57 -10.75
N GLU A 95 -11.08 13.21 -9.81
CA GLU A 95 -12.03 14.19 -9.25
C GLU A 95 -12.11 14.18 -7.72
N ALA A 96 -11.59 13.14 -7.07
CA ALA A 96 -11.73 13.01 -5.63
C ALA A 96 -10.58 13.71 -4.89
N SER A 97 -10.93 14.73 -4.11
CA SER A 97 -10.01 15.32 -3.13
C SER A 97 -9.89 14.42 -1.90
N GLU A 98 -10.95 13.73 -1.49
CA GLU A 98 -10.99 12.84 -0.32
C GLU A 98 -11.33 11.41 -0.75
N VAL A 99 -10.74 10.41 -0.08
CA VAL A 99 -11.03 8.99 -0.33
C VAL A 99 -11.43 8.30 0.96
N HIS A 100 -12.47 7.47 0.85
CA HIS A 100 -12.93 6.59 1.92
C HIS A 100 -12.88 5.14 1.43
N VAL A 101 -12.08 4.31 2.11
CA VAL A 101 -11.85 2.92 1.74
C VAL A 101 -12.39 2.01 2.85
N ARG A 102 -13.17 1.00 2.47
CA ARG A 102 -13.74 0.01 3.38
C ARG A 102 -13.56 -1.40 2.82
N VAL A 103 -13.17 -2.34 3.68
CA VAL A 103 -13.06 -3.76 3.36
C VAL A 103 -14.43 -4.42 3.51
N HIS A 104 -14.88 -5.09 2.45
CA HIS A 104 -16.07 -5.93 2.46
C HIS A 104 -15.63 -7.40 2.40
N PRO A 105 -15.64 -8.14 3.53
CA PRO A 105 -15.18 -9.51 3.55
C PRO A 105 -16.09 -10.41 2.71
N GLN A 106 -15.49 -11.39 2.02
CA GLN A 106 -16.21 -12.41 1.25
C GLN A 106 -17.16 -11.83 0.18
N LEU A 107 -16.76 -10.74 -0.47
CA LEU A 107 -17.59 -10.09 -1.49
C LEU A 107 -17.67 -10.89 -2.81
N ILE A 108 -16.61 -11.64 -3.13
CA ILE A 108 -16.49 -12.42 -4.37
C ILE A 108 -15.91 -13.80 -4.08
N ASP A 109 -16.34 -14.78 -4.87
CA ASP A 109 -15.78 -16.12 -4.89
C ASP A 109 -14.71 -16.21 -5.97
N LEU A 110 -13.55 -16.77 -5.61
CA LEU A 110 -12.42 -16.97 -6.51
C LEU A 110 -12.03 -18.45 -6.52
N TYR A 111 -11.83 -18.99 -7.72
CA TYR A 111 -11.20 -20.30 -7.87
C TYR A 111 -9.69 -20.15 -7.83
N GLY A 112 -9.02 -20.91 -6.98
CA GLY A 112 -7.57 -20.90 -6.85
C GLY A 112 -7.04 -22.25 -6.35
N VAL A 113 -5.74 -22.45 -6.50
CA VAL A 113 -5.05 -23.62 -5.95
C VAL A 113 -4.67 -23.32 -4.51
N ASN A 114 -4.94 -24.25 -3.60
CA ASN A 114 -4.47 -24.12 -2.23
C ASN A 114 -2.95 -24.35 -2.22
N THR A 115 -2.19 -23.32 -1.84
CA THR A 115 -0.73 -23.40 -1.73
C THR A 115 -0.26 -24.17 -0.49
N ASP A 116 -1.13 -24.40 0.49
CA ASP A 116 -0.81 -25.17 1.69
C ASP A 116 -0.59 -26.68 1.36
N ASP A 117 -1.10 -27.14 0.21
CA ASP A 117 -0.96 -28.54 -0.23
C ASP A 117 0.42 -28.86 -0.85
N LEU A 118 1.23 -27.83 -1.17
CA LEU A 118 2.52 -28.00 -1.84
C LEU A 118 3.71 -28.24 -0.89
N GLU A 119 3.54 -28.00 0.41
CA GLU A 119 4.60 -28.29 1.41
C GLU A 119 4.62 -29.76 1.87
N SER A 120 3.54 -30.52 1.62
CA SER A 120 3.42 -31.92 2.08
C SER A 120 4.03 -32.97 1.15
N SER A 121 4.40 -32.60 -0.07
CA SER A 121 4.87 -33.56 -1.08
C SER A 121 6.38 -33.43 -1.32
N GLN A 122 7.18 -33.78 -0.30
CA GLN A 122 8.50 -34.34 -0.54
C GLN A 122 8.29 -35.73 -1.17
N VAL A 123 7.94 -35.76 -2.46
CA VAL A 123 7.86 -37.00 -3.22
C VAL A 123 9.29 -37.51 -3.39
N THR A 124 9.66 -38.52 -2.59
CA THR A 124 10.82 -39.34 -2.86
C THR A 124 10.57 -40.11 -4.15
N CYS A 125 11.10 -39.57 -5.26
CA CYS A 125 11.19 -40.32 -6.50
C CYS A 125 12.27 -41.40 -6.31
N ASN A 126 11.84 -42.62 -5.95
CA ASN A 126 12.65 -43.81 -6.10
C ASN A 126 12.45 -44.31 -7.53
N CYS A 127 13.34 -43.93 -8.43
CA CYS A 127 13.50 -44.64 -9.70
C CYS A 127 14.10 -46.02 -9.41
N ILE A 128 13.45 -47.06 -9.92
CA ILE A 128 14.03 -48.41 -10.07
C ILE A 128 14.97 -48.41 -11.26
#